data_AF-X1FPA8-F1
#
_entry.id   AF-X1FPA8-F1
#
_cell.length_a   1.000
_cell.length_b   1.000
_cell.length_c   1.000
_cell.angle_alpha   90.00
_cell.angle_beta   90.00
_cell.angle_gamma   90.00
#
_symmetry.space_group_name_H-M   'P 1'
#
loop_
_entity.id
_entity.type
_entity.pdbx_description
1 polymer ?
#
loop_
_entity_poly.entity_id
_entity_poly.type
_entity_poly.pdbx_seq_one_letter_code
_entity_poly.pdbx_strand_id
1 'polypeptide(L)' 'MIDLTINEEQLKRTIERAKEKNIVIPTFEQMRNPELIPDKIKDNLKDVGLWDINSYNLFRITWKNEPVKKVA' A
#
# COMPACT_ATOMS: atom_id res chain seq x y z
N MET A 1 -24.26 -15.37 9.86
CA MET A 1 -24.16 -13.95 9.44
C MET A 1 -22.93 -13.37 10.10
N ILE A 2 -22.07 -12.66 9.38
CA ILE A 2 -20.83 -12.08 9.94
C ILE A 2 -21.20 -10.77 10.64
N ASP A 3 -20.70 -10.56 11.85
CA ASP A 3 -20.82 -9.29 12.57
C ASP A 3 -19.86 -8.25 11.97
N LEU A 4 -20.40 -7.11 11.56
CA LEU A 4 -19.68 -6.01 10.91
C LEU A 4 -19.57 -4.78 11.82
N THR A 5 -19.86 -4.93 13.11
CA THR A 5 -19.76 -3.84 14.09
C THR A 5 -18.32 -3.34 14.16
N ILE A 6 -18.13 -2.02 14.04
CA ILE A 6 -16.80 -1.40 14.07
C ILE A 6 -16.33 -1.32 15.52
N ASN A 7 -15.16 -1.90 15.79
CA ASN A 7 -14.47 -1.75 17.07
C ASN A 7 -13.49 -0.56 17.02
N GLU A 8 -13.94 0.60 17.51
CA GLU A 8 -13.17 1.85 17.49
C GLU A 8 -11.85 1.79 18.28
N GLU A 9 -11.82 1.06 19.40
CA GLU A 9 -10.60 0.93 20.22
C GLU A 9 -9.53 0.13 19.47
N GLN A 10 -9.94 -0.97 18.82
CA GLN A 10 -9.05 -1.78 17.99
C GLN A 10 -8.59 -1.01 16.75
N LEU A 11 -9.47 -0.22 16.13
CA LEU A 11 -9.15 0.63 15.00
C LEU A 11 -8.05 1.63 15.37
N LYS A 12 -8.22 2.36 16.49
CA LYS A 12 -7.23 3.34 16.96
C LYS A 12 -5.85 2.72 17.19
N ARG A 13 -5.78 1.58 17.89
CA ARG A 13 -4.52 0.84 18.10
C ARG A 13 -3.86 0.39 16.80
N THR A 14 -4.67 -0.03 15.83
CA THR A 14 -4.18 -0.43 14.50
C THR A 14 -3.59 0.76 13.73
N ILE A 15 -4.27 1.90 13.77
CA ILE A 15 -3.80 3.14 13.14
C ILE A 15 -2.46 3.60 13.73
N GLU A 16 -2.31 3.58 15.05
CA GLU A 16 -1.06 3.96 15.73
C GLU A 16 0.09 3.05 15.28
N ARG A 17 -0.11 1.73 15.32
CA ARG A 17 0.90 0.75 14.88
C ARG A 17 1.25 0.88 13.40
N ALA A 18 0.27 1.19 12.54
CA ALA A 18 0.51 1.43 11.12
C ALA A 18 1.39 2.66 10.89
N LYS A 19 1.13 3.75 11.63
CA LYS A 19 1.97 4.96 11.59
C LYS A 19 3.40 4.70 12.06
N GLU A 20 3.58 4.01 13.19
CA GLU A 20 4.91 3.65 13.71
C GLU A 20 5.75 2.86 12.71
N LYS A 21 5.10 1.97 11.95
CA LYS A 21 5.76 1.13 10.95
C LYS A 21 5.78 1.74 9.55
N ASN A 22 5.35 2.98 9.38
CA ASN A 22 5.20 3.66 8.08
C ASN A 22 4.42 2.83 7.06
N ILE A 23 3.36 2.14 7.50
CA ILE A 23 2.49 1.35 6.63
C ILE A 23 1.55 2.31 5.92
N VAL A 24 1.64 2.35 4.59
CA VAL A 24 0.76 3.14 3.74
C VAL A 24 -0.19 2.21 3.00
N ILE A 25 -1.49 2.51 3.06
CA ILE A 25 -2.54 1.70 2.44
C ILE A 25 -3.22 2.56 1.36
N PRO A 26 -3.41 2.03 0.14
CA PRO A 26 -4.13 2.75 -0.91
C PRO A 26 -5.62 2.87 -0.59
N THR A 27 -6.24 3.93 -1.08
CA THR A 27 -7.71 4.01 -1.13
C THR A 27 -8.26 3.12 -2.24
N PHE A 28 -9.54 2.74 -2.16
CA PHE A 28 -10.20 2.00 -3.26
C PHE A 28 -10.11 2.72 -4.60
N GLU A 29 -10.16 4.05 -4.60
CA GLU A 29 -10.05 4.86 -5.80
C GLU A 29 -8.65 4.75 -6.43
N GLN A 30 -7.59 4.81 -5.61
CA GLN A 30 -6.21 4.61 -6.05
C GLN A 30 -5.95 3.19 -6.53
N MET A 31 -6.56 2.18 -5.88
CA MET A 31 -6.47 0.79 -6.31
C MET A 31 -7.14 0.59 -7.69
N ARG A 32 -8.26 1.28 -7.94
CA ARG A 32 -8.97 1.24 -9.22
C ARG A 32 -8.24 2.02 -10.32
N ASN A 33 -7.71 3.19 -10.00
CA ASN A 33 -6.98 4.05 -10.92
C ASN A 33 -5.57 4.38 -10.40
N PRO A 34 -4.52 3.68 -10.89
CA PRO A 34 -3.14 3.93 -10.50
C PRO A 34 -2.62 5.35 -10.77
N GLU A 35 -3.28 6.12 -11.63
CA GLU A 35 -2.87 7.50 -11.92
C GLU A 35 -3.10 8.43 -10.73
N LEU A 36 -4.06 8.09 -9.85
CA LEU A 36 -4.38 8.84 -8.62
C LEU A 36 -3.39 8.57 -7.48
N ILE A 37 -2.43 7.66 -7.68
CA ILE A 37 -1.38 7.39 -6.71
C ILE A 37 -0.42 8.59 -6.71
N PRO A 38 -0.09 9.19 -5.55
CA PRO A 38 0.89 10.25 -5.46
C PRO A 38 2.26 9.85 -6.02
N ASP A 39 2.93 10.76 -6.71
CA ASP A 39 4.21 10.45 -7.39
C ASP A 39 5.30 10.01 -6.41
N LYS A 40 5.29 10.53 -5.17
CA LYS A 40 6.18 10.06 -4.10
C LYS A 40 6.08 8.55 -3.87
N ILE A 41 4.88 7.96 -3.94
CA ILE A 41 4.69 6.51 -3.76
C ILE A 41 5.18 5.76 -5.00
N LYS A 42 4.90 6.29 -6.21
CA LYS A 42 5.41 5.71 -7.47
C LYS A 42 6.94 5.70 -7.52
N ASP A 43 7.59 6.74 -7.00
CA ASP A 43 9.04 6.82 -6.94
C ASP A 43 9.61 5.79 -5.95
N ASN A 44 9.05 5.67 -4.75
CA ASN A 44 9.44 4.64 -3.80
C ASN A 44 9.28 3.22 -4.38
N LEU A 45 8.24 3.00 -5.19
CA LEU A 45 8.02 1.71 -5.85
C LEU A 45 9.14 1.34 -6.83
N LYS A 46 9.89 2.28 -7.41
CA LYS A 46 11.00 1.97 -8.34
C LYS A 46 12.12 1.20 -7.65
N ASP A 47 12.29 1.42 -6.35
CA ASP A 47 13.34 0.80 -5.54
C ASP A 47 12.85 -0.42 -4.74
N VAL A 48 11.53 -0.69 -4.75
CA VAL A 48 10.92 -1.83 -4.04
C VAL A 48 10.72 -3.00 -5.00
N GLY A 49 11.31 -4.14 -4.68
CA GLY A 49 11.12 -5.39 -5.41
C GLY A 49 9.68 -5.94 -5.27
N LEU A 50 9.26 -6.73 -6.26
CA LEU A 50 7.92 -7.33 -6.26
C LEU A 50 7.67 -8.26 -5.06
N TRP A 51 8.74 -8.90 -4.57
CA TRP A 51 8.70 -9.86 -3.46
C TRP A 51 9.11 -9.27 -2.12
N ASP A 52 9.42 -7.97 -2.08
CA ASP A 52 9.83 -7.32 -0.84
C ASP A 52 8.63 -7.17 0.10
N ILE A 53 8.89 -7.38 1.39
CA ILE A 53 7.89 -7.18 2.45
C ILE A 53 7.83 -5.68 2.74
N ASN A 54 7.14 -4.94 1.87
CA ASN A 54 6.98 -3.49 1.95
C ASN A 54 5.53 -3.08 1.69
N SER A 55 4.99 -2.17 2.51
CA SER A 55 3.62 -1.68 2.37
C SER A 55 3.33 -0.99 1.04
N TYR A 56 4.34 -0.41 0.39
CA TYR A 56 4.16 0.19 -0.95
C TYR A 56 3.70 -0.83 -1.99
N ASN A 57 4.03 -2.13 -1.83
CA ASN A 57 3.54 -3.17 -2.73
C ASN A 57 2.01 -3.30 -2.72
N LEU A 58 1.31 -2.81 -1.70
CA LEU A 58 -0.16 -2.75 -1.68
C LEU A 58 -0.72 -1.86 -2.81
N PHE A 59 0.06 -0.93 -3.34
CA PHE A 59 -0.34 -0.09 -4.48
C PHE A 59 -0.23 -0.84 -5.82
N ARG A 60 0.41 -2.02 -5.86
CA ARG A 60 0.67 -2.82 -7.07
C ARG A 60 -0.42 -3.85 -7.38
N ILE A 61 -1.68 -3.46 -7.30
CA ILE A 61 -2.81 -4.39 -7.51
C ILE A 61 -3.17 -4.54 -8.99
N THR A 62 -2.70 -3.61 -9.83
CA THR A 62 -2.96 -3.61 -11.27
C THR A 62 -1.80 -4.21 -12.07
N TRP A 63 -2.08 -4.65 -13.29
CA TRP A 63 -1.12 -5.25 -14.21
C TRP A 63 -0.09 -4.25 -14.78
N LYS A 64 -0.20 -2.94 -14.48
CA LYS A 64 0.67 -1.86 -14.98
C LYS A 64 2.02 -1.74 -14.26
N ASN A 65 2.42 -2.76 -13.50
CA ASN A 65 3.60 -2.69 -12.64
C ASN A 65 4.75 -3.49 -13.23
N GLU A 66 5.45 -2.93 -14.22
CA GLU A 66 6.71 -3.52 -14.68
C GLU A 66 7.78 -3.35 -13.58
N PRO A 67 8.30 -4.44 -13.00
CA PRO A 67 9.42 -4.35 -12.07
C PRO A 67 10.69 -4.07 -12.87
N VAL A 68 11.20 -2.84 -12.81
CA VAL A 68 12.49 -2.51 -13.42
C VAL A 68 13.60 -3.10 -12.55
N LYS A 69 14.12 -4.27 -12.91
CA LYS A 69 15.36 -4.79 -12.33
C LYS A 69 16.47 -3.77 -12.61
N LYS A 70 17.03 -3.15 -11.58
CA LYS A 70 18.33 -2.48 -11.72
C LYS A 70 19.35 -3.57 -12.04
N VAL A 71 19.79 -3.61 -13.29
CA VAL A 71 20.94 -4.42 -13.71
C VAL A 71 22.16 -3.79 -13.03
N ALA A 72 22.88 -4.60 -12.27
CA ALA A 72 24.14 -4.24 -11.63
C ALA A 72 25.25 -4.05 -12.68
#